data_AF-A0AAX2JBA3-F1
#
_entry.id   AF-A0AAX2JBA3-F1
#
_cell.length_a   1.000
_cell.length_b   1.000
_cell.length_c   1.000
_cell.angle_alpha   90.00
_cell.angle_beta   90.00
_cell.angle_gamma   90.00
#
_symmetry.space_group_name_H-M   'P 1'
#
loop_
_entity.id
_entity.type
_entity.pdbx_description
1 polymer ?
#
loop_
_entity_poly.entity_id
_entity_poly.type
_entity_poly.pdbx_seq_one_letter_code
_entity_poly.pdbx_strand_id
1 'polypeptide(L)'
;MKEKKSYSWAGFKQYMKEARAYSLSDFKKEMKEIGTEFKEDMKEIGTEFKEDMEKAKIEITEDEKRRERYYSGDKTAKLTFFENFIINILPKILWVLAVLICIVIGIFGAIYWMILSIIIFVVIWKLLLK
;
A
#
# COMPACT_ATOMS: atom_id res chain seq x y z
N MET A 1 68.84 -1.42 -42.79
CA MET A 1 67.81 -0.50 -43.34
C MET A 1 66.47 -0.90 -42.75
N LYS A 2 65.75 0.01 -42.08
CA LYS A 2 64.41 -0.26 -41.54
C LYS A 2 63.37 0.26 -42.54
N GLU A 3 62.67 -0.63 -43.23
CA GLU A 3 61.54 -0.27 -44.09
C GLU A 3 60.42 0.36 -43.25
N LYS A 4 60.11 1.63 -43.52
CA LYS A 4 58.90 2.27 -42.98
C LYS A 4 57.72 1.84 -43.86
N LYS A 5 56.87 0.95 -43.34
CA LYS A 5 55.58 0.62 -43.97
C LYS A 5 54.72 1.90 -44.02
N SER A 6 54.53 2.44 -45.22
CA SER A 6 53.66 3.60 -45.46
C SER A 6 52.21 3.12 -45.47
N TYR A 7 51.50 3.31 -44.36
CA TYR A 7 50.07 3.01 -44.26
C TYR A 7 49.26 4.06 -45.04
N SER A 8 48.53 3.63 -46.07
CA SER A 8 47.64 4.49 -46.85
C SER A 8 46.41 4.90 -46.02
N TRP A 9 46.12 6.20 -46.00
CA TRP A 9 44.96 6.79 -45.33
C TRP A 9 43.61 6.18 -45.77
N ALA A 10 43.53 5.69 -47.01
CA ALA A 10 42.34 5.01 -47.52
C ALA A 10 42.11 3.64 -46.84
N GLY A 11 43.18 2.87 -46.64
CA GLY A 11 43.12 1.58 -45.94
C GLY A 11 42.75 1.73 -44.47
N PHE A 12 43.24 2.78 -43.81
CA PHE A 12 42.84 3.10 -42.42
C PHE A 12 41.35 3.45 -42.31
N LYS A 13 40.81 4.27 -43.23
CA LYS A 13 39.38 4.60 -43.25
C LYS A 13 38.49 3.38 -43.48
N GLN A 14 38.93 2.46 -44.35
CA GLN A 14 38.21 1.22 -44.61
C GLN A 14 38.21 0.30 -43.38
N TYR A 15 39.36 0.10 -42.75
CA TYR A 15 39.49 -0.66 -41.51
C TYR A 15 38.59 -0.11 -40.39
N MET A 16 38.55 1.22 -40.21
CA MET A 16 37.69 1.85 -39.21
C MET A 16 36.19 1.66 -39.51
N LYS A 17 35.80 1.59 -40.79
CA LYS A 17 34.41 1.35 -41.20
C LYS A 17 33.99 -0.10 -40.93
N GLU A 18 34.87 -1.05 -41.23
CA GLU A 18 34.65 -2.49 -40.99
C GLU A 18 34.63 -2.80 -39.48
N ALA A 19 35.57 -2.23 -38.72
CA ALA A 19 35.58 -2.36 -37.26
C ALA A 19 34.31 -1.78 -36.60
N ARG A 20 33.83 -0.63 -37.09
CA ARG A 20 32.57 -0.04 -36.62
C ARG A 20 31.36 -0.92 -36.98
N ALA A 21 31.33 -1.49 -38.18
CA ALA A 21 30.23 -2.36 -38.62
C ALA A 21 30.16 -3.65 -37.78
N TYR A 22 31.32 -4.25 -37.50
CA TYR A 22 31.45 -5.41 -36.63
C TYR A 22 30.98 -5.12 -35.20
N SER A 23 31.45 -4.00 -34.62
CA SER A 23 31.01 -3.55 -33.30
C SER A 23 29.49 -3.29 -33.23
N LEU A 24 28.90 -2.75 -34.30
CA LEU A 24 27.46 -2.50 -34.35
C LEU A 24 26.64 -3.79 -34.49
N SER A 25 27.14 -4.79 -35.22
CA SER A 25 26.47 -6.08 -35.36
C SER A 25 26.48 -6.87 -34.07
N ASP A 26 27.60 -6.87 -33.34
CA ASP A 26 27.73 -7.55 -32.06
C ASP A 26 26.83 -6.89 -31.01
N PHE A 27 26.86 -5.55 -30.93
CA PHE A 27 25.98 -4.80 -30.04
C PHE A 27 24.48 -5.06 -30.33
N LYS A 28 24.10 -5.15 -31.62
CA LYS A 28 22.72 -5.46 -32.01
C LYS A 28 22.32 -6.88 -31.62
N LYS A 29 23.25 -7.83 -31.65
CA LYS A 29 23.02 -9.21 -31.24
C LYS A 29 22.82 -9.32 -29.73
N GLU A 30 23.70 -8.71 -28.95
CA GLU A 30 23.60 -8.63 -27.48
C GLU A 30 22.27 -7.98 -27.05
N MET A 31 21.89 -6.86 -27.67
CA MET A 31 20.61 -6.20 -27.40
C MET A 31 19.40 -7.08 -27.72
N LYS A 32 19.51 -7.93 -28.74
CA LYS A 32 18.45 -8.87 -29.09
C LYS A 32 18.34 -9.99 -28.07
N GLU A 33 19.47 -10.53 -27.60
CA GLU A 33 19.53 -11.57 -26.57
C GLU A 33 18.97 -11.06 -25.24
N ILE A 34 19.40 -9.87 -24.79
CA ILE A 34 18.86 -9.21 -23.58
C ILE A 34 17.35 -8.97 -23.73
N GLY A 35 16.89 -8.51 -24.89
CA GLY A 35 15.48 -8.29 -25.16
C GLY A 35 14.64 -9.57 -25.17
N THR A 36 15.23 -10.72 -25.54
CA THR A 36 14.55 -12.02 -25.46
C THR A 36 14.49 -12.55 -24.03
N GLU A 37 15.59 -12.49 -23.28
CA GLU A 37 15.64 -12.91 -21.87
C GLU A 37 14.65 -12.11 -21.04
N PHE A 38 14.66 -10.77 -21.15
CA PHE A 38 13.72 -9.91 -20.44
C PHE A 38 12.25 -10.23 -20.74
N LYS A 39 11.94 -10.66 -21.96
CA LYS A 39 10.58 -11.01 -22.36
C LYS A 39 10.15 -12.36 -21.78
N GLU A 40 11.08 -13.30 -21.63
CA GLU A 40 10.84 -14.59 -20.99
C GLU A 40 10.66 -14.41 -19.48
N ASP A 41 11.54 -13.66 -18.82
CA ASP A 41 11.43 -13.32 -17.39
C ASP A 41 10.09 -12.66 -17.06
N MET A 42 9.67 -11.69 -17.88
CA MET A 42 8.38 -11.01 -17.71
C MET A 42 7.18 -11.96 -17.90
N LYS A 43 7.33 -12.98 -18.74
CA LYS A 43 6.28 -13.97 -18.96
C LYS A 43 6.18 -14.91 -17.76
N GLU A 44 7.31 -15.34 -17.21
CA GLU A 44 7.39 -16.20 -16.02
C GLU A 44 6.81 -15.50 -14.79
N ILE A 45 7.25 -14.27 -14.52
CA ILE A 45 6.69 -13.42 -13.44
C ILE A 45 5.18 -13.23 -13.63
N GLY A 46 4.74 -13.01 -14.87
CA GLY A 46 3.32 -12.87 -15.19
C GLY A 46 2.49 -14.13 -14.98
N THR A 47 3.09 -15.33 -15.11
CA THR A 47 2.43 -16.60 -14.81
C THR A 47 2.38 -16.88 -13.31
N GLU A 48 3.49 -16.69 -12.60
CA GLU A 48 3.55 -16.87 -11.14
C GLU A 48 2.55 -15.95 -10.43
N PHE A 49 2.50 -14.67 -10.83
CA PHE A 49 1.57 -13.70 -10.26
C PHE A 49 0.10 -14.10 -10.48
N LYS A 50 -0.23 -14.73 -11.61
CA LYS A 50 -1.59 -15.21 -11.87
C LYS A 50 -1.94 -16.41 -10.99
N GLU A 51 -1.02 -17.35 -10.85
CA GLU A 51 -1.23 -18.52 -9.98
C GLU A 51 -1.40 -18.11 -8.52
N ASP A 52 -0.59 -17.17 -8.03
CA ASP A 52 -0.68 -16.68 -6.67
C ASP A 52 -1.97 -15.88 -6.44
N MET A 53 -2.41 -15.09 -7.43
CA MET A 53 -3.70 -14.40 -7.38
C MET A 53 -4.87 -15.40 -7.34
N GLU A 54 -4.78 -16.50 -8.09
CA GLU A 54 -5.81 -17.54 -8.11
C GLU A 54 -5.87 -18.31 -6.79
N LYS A 55 -4.71 -18.65 -6.20
CA LYS A 55 -4.63 -19.25 -4.86
C LYS A 55 -5.21 -18.32 -3.80
N ALA A 56 -4.84 -17.04 -3.80
CA ALA A 56 -5.37 -16.05 -2.88
C ALA A 56 -6.90 -15.90 -3.02
N LYS A 57 -7.43 -15.94 -4.24
CA LYS A 57 -8.88 -15.88 -4.49
C LYS A 57 -9.61 -17.09 -3.91
N ILE A 58 -9.05 -18.30 -4.05
CA ILE A 58 -9.61 -19.53 -3.46
C ILE A 58 -9.62 -19.42 -1.93
N GLU A 59 -8.51 -19.01 -1.34
CA GLU A 59 -8.37 -18.86 0.11
C GLU A 59 -9.38 -17.85 0.69
N ILE A 60 -9.53 -16.68 0.04
CA ILE A 60 -10.53 -15.68 0.40
C ILE A 60 -11.95 -16.24 0.33
N THR A 61 -12.27 -17.01 -0.71
CA THR A 61 -13.60 -17.61 -0.90
C THR A 61 -13.90 -18.66 0.18
N GLU A 62 -12.90 -19.43 0.59
CA GLU A 62 -13.04 -20.40 1.68
C GLU A 62 -13.21 -19.72 3.05
N ASP A 63 -12.46 -18.64 3.30
CA ASP A 63 -12.60 -17.82 4.50
C ASP A 63 -13.97 -17.14 4.59
N GLU A 64 -14.50 -16.64 3.47
CA GLU A 64 -15.88 -16.10 3.41
C GLU A 64 -16.91 -17.17 3.76
N LYS A 65 -16.84 -18.36 3.13
CA LYS A 65 -17.74 -19.48 3.46
C LYS A 65 -17.60 -19.93 4.92
N ARG A 66 -16.39 -19.86 5.50
CA ARG A 66 -16.16 -20.15 6.92
C ARG A 66 -16.85 -19.12 7.81
N ARG A 67 -16.73 -17.82 7.50
CA ARG A 67 -17.42 -16.73 8.23
C ARG A 67 -18.94 -16.81 8.10
N GLU A 68 -19.46 -17.10 6.92
CA GLU A 68 -20.91 -17.26 6.71
C GLU A 68 -21.49 -18.38 7.59
N ARG A 69 -20.81 -19.54 7.66
CA ARG A 69 -21.22 -20.63 8.56
C ARG A 69 -21.25 -20.22 10.04
N TYR A 70 -20.30 -19.39 10.46
CA TYR A 70 -20.29 -18.86 11.82
C TYR A 70 -21.47 -17.91 12.08
N TYR A 71 -21.76 -16.99 11.15
CA TYR A 71 -22.91 -16.08 11.27
C TYR A 71 -24.26 -16.79 11.17
N SER A 72 -24.35 -17.93 10.47
CA SER A 72 -25.55 -18.76 10.40
C SER A 72 -25.82 -19.59 11.66
N GLY A 73 -24.99 -19.45 12.70
CA GLY A 73 -25.23 -20.04 14.03
C GLY A 73 -24.47 -21.33 14.32
N ASP A 74 -23.59 -21.79 13.43
CA ASP A 74 -22.73 -22.95 13.68
C ASP A 74 -21.43 -22.52 14.40
N LYS A 75 -21.42 -22.67 15.73
CA LYS A 75 -20.30 -22.28 16.60
C LYS A 75 -19.12 -23.26 16.60
N THR A 76 -19.14 -24.30 15.76
CA THR A 76 -18.05 -25.27 15.66
C THR A 76 -16.85 -24.77 14.84
N ALA A 77 -17.03 -23.72 14.04
CA ALA A 77 -15.94 -23.03 13.38
C ALA A 77 -15.12 -22.22 14.41
N LYS A 78 -13.89 -22.65 14.69
CA LYS A 78 -12.91 -21.84 15.42
C LYS A 78 -12.63 -20.58 14.60
N LEU A 79 -13.30 -19.48 14.95
CA LEU A 79 -12.92 -18.16 14.49
C LEU A 79 -11.49 -17.86 14.92
N THR A 80 -10.76 -17.16 14.05
CA THR A 80 -9.44 -16.64 14.40
C THR A 80 -9.56 -15.70 15.60
N PHE A 81 -8.47 -15.58 16.39
CA PHE A 81 -8.44 -14.70 17.57
C PHE A 81 -8.87 -13.25 17.22
N PHE A 82 -8.51 -12.79 16.02
CA PHE A 82 -8.90 -11.48 15.49
C PHE A 82 -10.40 -11.35 15.19
N GLU A 83 -11.03 -12.35 14.57
CA GLU A 83 -12.47 -12.30 14.29
C GLU A 83 -13.30 -12.29 15.57
N ASN A 84 -12.92 -13.10 16.56
CA ASN A 84 -13.57 -13.09 17.87
C ASN A 84 -13.36 -11.75 18.60
N PHE A 85 -12.18 -11.13 18.45
CA PHE A 85 -11.89 -9.80 19.00
C PHE A 85 -12.78 -8.70 18.38
N ILE A 86 -12.90 -8.68 17.05
CA ILE A 86 -13.71 -7.68 16.34
C ILE A 86 -15.19 -7.82 16.70
N ILE A 87 -15.73 -9.04 16.71
CA ILE A 87 -17.17 -9.25 16.91
C ILE A 87 -17.59 -9.10 18.37
N ASN A 88 -16.81 -9.63 19.32
CA ASN A 88 -17.25 -9.73 20.71
C ASN A 88 -16.65 -8.67 21.65
N ILE A 89 -15.45 -8.18 21.36
CA ILE A 89 -14.70 -7.32 22.28
C ILE A 89 -14.81 -5.85 21.85
N LEU A 90 -14.65 -5.57 20.55
CA LEU A 90 -14.68 -4.23 19.98
C LEU A 90 -15.98 -3.43 20.27
N PRO A 91 -17.20 -3.97 20.07
CA PRO A 91 -18.43 -3.23 20.38
C PRO A 91 -18.60 -2.92 21.87
N LYS A 92 -18.13 -3.82 22.76
CA LYS A 92 -18.17 -3.60 24.21
C LYS A 92 -17.23 -2.47 24.62
N ILE A 93 -16.01 -2.45 24.07
CA ILE A 93 -15.03 -1.38 24.33
C ILE A 93 -15.56 -0.03 23.85
N LEU A 94 -16.13 0.03 22.65
CA LEU A 94 -16.72 1.26 22.11
C LEU A 94 -17.87 1.77 22.98
N TRP A 95 -18.72 0.89 23.48
CA TRP A 95 -19.83 1.30 24.36
C TRP A 95 -19.33 1.90 25.67
N VAL A 96 -18.34 1.26 26.31
CA VAL A 96 -17.71 1.80 27.53
C VAL A 96 -17.03 3.14 27.26
N LEU A 97 -16.30 3.27 26.14
CA LEU A 97 -15.64 4.51 25.76
C LEU A 97 -16.66 5.64 25.51
N ALA A 98 -17.77 5.33 24.83
CA ALA A 98 -18.85 6.29 24.59
C ALA A 98 -19.48 6.79 25.90
N VAL A 99 -19.75 5.88 26.84
CA VAL A 99 -20.25 6.25 28.18
C VAL A 99 -19.24 7.16 28.91
N LEU A 100 -17.96 6.83 28.83
CA LEU A 100 -16.90 7.61 29.49
C LEU A 100 -16.79 9.02 28.90
N ILE A 101 -16.87 9.15 27.58
CA ILE A 101 -16.90 10.45 26.88
C ILE A 101 -18.15 11.25 27.28
N CYS A 102 -19.32 10.62 27.35
CA CYS A 102 -20.56 11.29 27.80
C CYS A 102 -20.44 11.87 29.20
N ILE A 103 -19.82 11.14 30.14
CA ILE A 103 -19.58 11.63 31.51
C ILE A 103 -18.68 12.87 31.48
N VAL A 104 -17.58 12.81 30.73
CA VAL A 104 -16.63 13.93 30.61
C VAL A 104 -17.33 15.16 30.02
N ILE A 105 -18.05 15.00 28.90
CA ILE A 105 -18.80 16.09 28.26
C ILE A 105 -19.87 16.66 29.21
N GLY A 106 -20.56 15.80 29.97
CA GLY A 106 -21.56 16.21 30.94
C GLY A 106 -20.98 17.10 32.05
N ILE A 107 -19.81 16.74 32.59
CA ILE A 107 -19.11 17.55 33.59
C ILE A 107 -18.71 18.91 33.02
N PHE A 108 -18.08 18.94 31.83
CA PHE A 108 -17.72 20.19 31.17
C PHE A 108 -18.94 21.05 30.86
N GLY A 109 -20.04 20.44 30.40
CA GLY A 109 -21.30 21.13 30.12
C GLY A 109 -21.90 21.77 31.36
N ALA A 110 -21.88 21.08 32.51
CA ALA A 110 -22.36 21.63 33.78
C ALA A 110 -21.50 22.81 34.24
N ILE A 111 -20.17 22.69 34.17
CA ILE A 111 -19.25 23.77 34.52
C ILE A 111 -19.47 24.98 33.60
N TYR A 112 -19.62 24.74 32.29
CA TYR A 112 -19.90 25.79 31.31
C TYR A 112 -21.20 26.53 31.63
N TRP A 113 -22.27 25.80 31.96
CA TRP A 113 -23.54 26.39 32.37
C TRP A 113 -23.44 27.24 33.64
N MET A 114 -22.67 26.80 34.64
CA MET A 114 -22.43 27.60 35.84
C MET A 114 -21.67 28.89 35.55
N ILE A 115 -20.63 28.84 34.72
CA ILE A 115 -19.87 30.04 34.35
C ILE A 115 -20.77 31.01 33.56
N LEU A 116 -21.55 30.49 32.61
CA LEU A 116 -22.47 31.28 31.81
C LEU A 116 -23.50 32.02 32.67
N SER A 117 -24.09 31.35 33.67
CA SER A 117 -25.08 31.97 34.56
C SER A 117 -24.47 33.07 35.43
N ILE A 118 -23.23 32.89 35.91
CA ILE A 118 -22.49 33.92 36.66
C ILE A 118 -22.22 35.14 35.77
N ILE A 119 -21.77 34.95 34.53
CA ILE A 119 -21.50 36.04 33.59
C ILE A 119 -22.79 36.83 33.32
N ILE A 120 -23.90 36.14 33.02
CA ILE A 120 -25.21 36.77 32.77
C ILE A 120 -25.66 37.57 33.99
N PHE A 121 -25.53 37.01 35.20
CA PHE A 121 -25.89 37.69 36.44
C PHE A 121 -25.10 39.00 36.63
N VAL A 122 -23.78 38.98 36.42
CA VAL A 122 -22.92 40.18 36.53
C VAL A 122 -23.31 41.24 35.50
N VAL A 123 -23.61 40.84 34.26
CA VAL A 123 -24.03 41.75 33.19
C VAL A 123 -25.38 42.40 33.54
N ILE A 124 -26.36 41.62 33.99
CA ILE A 124 -27.68 42.14 34.40
C ILE A 124 -27.52 43.10 35.57
N TRP A 125 -26.73 42.75 36.59
CA TRP A 125 -26.48 43.59 37.75
C TRP A 125 -25.85 44.93 37.37
N LYS A 126 -24.85 44.90 36.47
CA LYS A 126 -24.21 46.11 35.91
C LYS A 126 -25.18 46.99 35.12
N LEU A 127 -26.14 46.39 34.40
CA LEU A 127 -27.15 47.12 33.64
C LEU A 127 -28.21 47.74 34.55
N LEU A 128 -28.60 47.07 35.65
CA LEU A 128 -29.60 47.57 36.61
C LEU A 128 -29.08 48.66 37.56
N LEU A 129 -27.77 48.66 37.85
CA LEU A 129 -27.13 49.69 38.68
C LEU A 129 -26.80 50.98 37.92
N LYS A 130 -27.11 51.03 36.62
CA LYS A 130 -26.88 52.18 35.75
C LYS A 130 -28.18 52.93 35.52
#